data_AF-A0A7G5XF01-F1
#
_entry.id   AF-A0A7G5XF01-F1
#
_cell.length_a   1.000
_cell.length_b   1.000
_cell.length_c   1.000
_cell.angle_alpha   90.00
_cell.angle_beta   90.00
_cell.angle_gamma   90.00
#
_symmetry.space_group_name_H-M   'P 1'
#
loop_
_entity.id
_entity.type
_entity.pdbx_description
1 polymer ?
#
loop_
_entity_poly.entity_id
_entity_poly.type
_entity_poly.pdbx_seq_one_letter_code
_entity_poly.pdbx_strand_id
1 'polypeptide(L)'
;MKKLTVLFMLMSFFASTQAQKLSIANIQKSSVLRNSDAIKEGSEVKGYYFFYVSDKIDRNTNEYTLQIMDQSLNKLKEVKFQDSKNVIILESSFNGTDLVFLFYNSDDNILSYQVYGADGTKKYYYTKSITKKDEAFLAISLHMNDEDSNFKGLYPVEGKGFISNMPSRDNKDFTFQISYIGSDSKKQWSYVPAIDGKMFLGDYLGTFNNVVYIEMLKFSGMLDRNPDSFILGLSLENGKLLFQKSTNEGKYNFFPISMSVLNDGKAYVYGEYFNKGGNVMKDKSQGFAFIGIDDKGKTLTEKYSSWALDLGKQLGANGNGKIDNLGYMYLHSMVQADDGSIYAIGEGYKKAASALGITAQVLSGGRSGMSTVKLKVTDMVMIKFDKDFTVKEASIYEKNDNDILLGSGDEFVSTQMLGKQLKFSNAFDYAYTQVNKDHSSFSICYSDYERGKNYKGATFNSITYSDGKLTQDKIQTKSDATRSIVLPARQGQVLIMDYYKKDKKLDLHFEKLN
;
A
#
# COMPACT_ATOMS: atom_id res chain seq x y z
N MET A 1 27.66 40.80 58.68
CA MET A 1 27.45 39.36 58.37
C MET A 1 26.68 39.24 57.06
N LYS A 2 27.11 38.30 56.22
CA LYS A 2 26.84 38.16 54.78
C LYS A 2 25.35 38.00 54.44
N LYS A 3 24.86 38.73 53.43
CA LYS A 3 23.74 38.31 52.59
C LYS A 3 24.20 38.42 51.13
N LEU A 4 24.50 37.27 50.55
CA LEU A 4 24.98 37.09 49.18
C LEU A 4 23.86 36.41 48.39
N THR A 5 23.35 37.15 47.41
CA THR A 5 23.05 36.76 46.02
C THR A 5 22.61 35.32 45.73
N VAL A 6 21.36 35.13 45.29
CA VAL A 6 20.99 34.14 44.27
C VAL A 6 19.98 34.78 43.32
N LEU A 7 20.51 35.34 42.22
CA LEU A 7 19.72 35.76 41.07
C LEU A 7 19.58 34.53 40.16
N PHE A 8 18.36 34.04 40.02
CA PHE A 8 17.98 32.93 39.16
C PHE A 8 18.22 33.32 37.69
N MET A 9 19.32 32.84 37.10
CA MET A 9 19.58 32.92 35.67
C MET A 9 18.76 31.81 34.98
N LEU A 10 17.49 32.09 34.72
CA LEU A 10 16.68 31.38 33.71
C LEU A 10 17.20 31.80 32.32
N MET A 11 18.36 31.27 31.93
CA MET A 11 18.71 31.19 30.51
C MET A 11 17.97 30.00 29.93
N SER A 12 16.80 30.30 29.38
CA SER A 12 16.10 29.46 28.42
C SER A 12 17.06 29.14 27.28
N PHE A 13 17.67 27.96 27.30
CA PHE A 13 18.23 27.34 26.11
C PHE A 13 17.06 27.04 25.17
N PHE A 14 16.63 28.05 24.42
CA PHE A 14 16.01 27.81 23.13
C PHE A 14 17.11 27.26 22.22
N ALA A 15 17.37 25.96 22.35
CA ALA A 15 17.98 25.24 21.25
C ALA A 15 17.00 25.37 20.10
N SER A 16 17.27 26.31 19.20
CA SER A 16 16.69 26.32 17.87
C SER A 16 17.09 24.99 17.25
N THR A 17 16.23 23.99 17.38
CA THR A 17 16.29 22.77 16.59
C THR A 17 16.08 23.23 15.16
N GLN A 18 17.17 23.60 14.47
CA GLN A 18 17.11 23.76 13.03
C GLN A 18 16.58 22.44 12.51
N ALA A 19 15.44 22.48 11.82
CA ALA A 19 14.91 21.32 11.14
C ALA A 19 16.05 20.74 10.29
N GLN A 20 16.44 19.51 10.57
CA GLN A 20 17.57 18.90 9.91
C GLN A 20 17.24 18.77 8.42
N LYS A 21 18.02 19.44 7.58
CA LYS A 21 17.89 19.40 6.13
C LYS A 21 19.06 18.65 5.53
N LEU A 22 18.79 17.84 4.51
CA LEU A 22 19.80 17.16 3.72
C LEU A 22 19.49 17.33 2.24
N SER A 23 20.52 17.59 1.44
CA SER A 23 20.44 17.64 -0.02
C SER A 23 21.29 16.53 -0.62
N ILE A 24 20.73 15.76 -1.55
CA ILE A 24 21.44 14.79 -2.38
C ILE A 24 21.46 15.31 -3.82
N ALA A 25 22.67 15.51 -4.38
CA ALA A 25 22.85 15.96 -5.75
C ALA A 25 23.00 14.78 -6.73
N ASN A 26 22.98 15.09 -8.03
CA ASN A 26 23.21 14.15 -9.14
C ASN A 26 22.16 13.04 -9.30
N ILE A 27 20.91 13.28 -8.91
CA ILE A 27 19.82 12.33 -9.10
C ILE A 27 19.20 12.48 -10.49
N GLN A 28 19.50 11.53 -11.37
CA GLN A 28 19.15 11.61 -12.80
C GLN A 28 17.67 11.34 -13.11
N LYS A 29 16.93 10.67 -12.22
CA LYS A 29 15.55 10.23 -12.45
C LYS A 29 14.67 10.43 -11.20
N SER A 30 13.38 10.72 -11.39
CA SER A 30 12.39 10.83 -10.30
C SER A 30 12.05 9.50 -9.64
N SER A 31 12.45 8.37 -10.24
CA SER A 31 12.25 7.03 -9.68
C SER A 31 12.86 6.87 -8.28
N VAL A 32 13.78 7.76 -7.87
CA VAL A 32 14.25 7.82 -6.47
C VAL A 32 13.10 7.86 -5.47
N LEU A 33 12.02 8.60 -5.77
CA LEU A 33 10.90 8.74 -4.85
C LEU A 33 10.21 7.39 -4.59
N ARG A 34 10.13 6.53 -5.60
CA ARG A 34 9.51 5.20 -5.51
C ARG A 34 10.40 4.16 -4.84
N ASN A 35 11.71 4.37 -4.91
CA ASN A 35 12.72 3.43 -4.46
C ASN A 35 13.42 3.92 -3.18
N SER A 36 12.70 4.71 -2.40
CA SER A 36 13.14 5.23 -1.11
C SER A 36 12.01 5.05 -0.10
N ASP A 37 12.35 4.57 1.08
CA ASP A 37 11.39 4.41 2.17
C ASP A 37 12.13 4.42 3.53
N ALA A 38 11.35 4.44 4.60
CA ALA A 38 11.84 4.30 5.96
C ALA A 38 12.26 2.84 6.26
N ILE A 39 13.36 2.71 6.97
CA ILE A 39 13.81 1.46 7.62
C ILE A 39 13.11 1.41 8.98
N LYS A 40 12.27 0.39 9.21
CA LYS A 40 11.42 0.30 10.42
C LYS A 40 11.65 -0.97 11.22
N GLU A 41 11.86 -0.84 12.52
CA GLU A 41 11.82 -1.98 13.46
C GLU A 41 10.44 -1.98 14.13
N GLY A 42 9.57 -2.90 13.72
CA GLY A 42 8.13 -2.80 13.98
C GLY A 42 7.58 -1.50 13.39
N SER A 43 7.20 -0.56 14.25
CA SER A 43 6.68 0.75 13.87
C SER A 43 7.64 1.92 14.02
N GLU A 44 8.79 1.68 14.63
CA GLU A 44 9.79 2.70 14.91
C GLU A 44 10.70 2.89 13.69
N VAL A 45 10.79 4.12 13.18
CA VAL A 45 11.68 4.47 12.08
C VAL A 45 13.12 4.55 12.59
N LYS A 46 13.98 3.64 12.15
CA LYS A 46 15.41 3.56 12.50
C LYS A 46 16.31 4.29 11.51
N GLY A 47 15.81 4.55 10.31
CA GLY A 47 16.57 5.20 9.25
C GLY A 47 15.83 5.24 7.93
N TYR A 48 16.56 5.49 6.85
CA TYR A 48 16.01 5.61 5.51
C TYR A 48 16.97 4.99 4.51
N TYR A 49 16.41 4.48 3.42
CA TYR A 49 17.20 4.10 2.25
C TYR A 49 16.72 4.89 1.03
N PHE A 50 17.65 5.20 0.14
CA PHE A 50 17.40 5.87 -1.12
C PHE A 50 18.13 5.13 -2.23
N PHE A 51 17.41 4.69 -3.24
CA PHE A 51 18.01 4.12 -4.43
C PHE A 51 17.78 5.02 -5.64
N TYR A 52 18.85 5.40 -6.32
CA TYR A 52 18.78 6.30 -7.48
C TYR A 52 19.88 6.07 -8.51
N VAL A 53 19.65 6.57 -9.73
CA VAL A 53 20.70 6.69 -10.76
C VAL A 53 21.54 7.92 -10.44
N SER A 54 22.79 7.71 -10.04
CA SER A 54 23.74 8.76 -9.66
C SER A 54 24.51 9.33 -10.85
N ASP A 55 24.77 8.52 -11.87
CA ASP A 55 25.50 8.97 -13.05
C ASP A 55 25.12 8.20 -14.34
N LYS A 56 25.40 8.81 -15.49
CA LYS A 56 25.33 8.18 -16.81
C LYS A 56 26.76 8.00 -17.31
N ILE A 57 27.35 6.85 -17.03
CA ILE A 57 28.76 6.55 -17.34
C ILE A 57 29.01 6.60 -18.85
N ASP A 58 28.13 5.99 -19.63
CA ASP A 58 28.17 6.03 -21.10
C ASP A 58 26.76 5.89 -21.71
N ARG A 59 26.68 5.64 -23.02
CA ARG A 59 25.41 5.51 -23.76
C ARG A 59 24.58 4.28 -23.40
N ASN A 60 25.15 3.30 -22.73
CA ASN A 60 24.57 1.99 -22.39
C ASN A 60 24.67 1.66 -20.90
N THR A 61 25.48 2.38 -20.13
CA THR A 61 25.78 2.08 -18.73
C THR A 61 25.39 3.25 -17.82
N ASN A 62 24.66 2.96 -16.75
CA ASN A 62 24.37 3.91 -15.66
C ASN A 62 25.12 3.50 -14.39
N GLU A 63 25.47 4.48 -13.54
CA GLU A 63 25.81 4.23 -12.13
C GLU A 63 24.56 4.36 -11.27
N TYR A 64 24.35 3.38 -10.41
CA TYR A 64 23.30 3.33 -9.41
C TYR A 64 23.90 3.47 -8.01
N THR A 65 23.20 4.19 -7.14
CA THR A 65 23.57 4.38 -5.74
C THR A 65 22.42 3.93 -4.82
N LEU A 66 22.73 3.05 -3.88
CA LEU A 66 21.94 2.79 -2.67
C LEU A 66 22.59 3.54 -1.51
N GLN A 67 21.85 4.50 -0.95
CA GLN A 67 22.30 5.30 0.18
C GLN A 67 21.44 4.98 1.39
N ILE A 68 22.08 4.59 2.50
CA ILE A 68 21.41 4.27 3.76
C ILE A 68 21.79 5.32 4.80
N MET A 69 20.79 5.77 5.54
CA MET A 69 20.91 6.80 6.57
C MET A 69 20.29 6.35 7.88
N ASP A 70 20.73 6.97 8.98
CA ASP A 70 20.04 6.85 10.27
C ASP A 70 18.76 7.69 10.30
N GLN A 71 18.00 7.57 11.39
CA GLN A 71 16.77 8.32 11.63
C GLN A 71 16.96 9.85 11.69
N SER A 72 18.19 10.33 11.74
CA SER A 72 18.57 11.75 11.70
C SER A 72 19.24 12.08 10.36
N LEU A 73 18.99 11.34 9.28
CA LEU A 73 19.56 11.58 7.95
C LEU A 73 21.10 11.60 7.88
N ASN A 74 21.81 11.10 8.89
CA ASN A 74 23.26 10.93 8.79
C ASN A 74 23.55 9.73 7.91
N LYS A 75 24.42 9.91 6.91
CA LYS A 75 24.80 8.83 6.00
C LYS A 75 25.56 7.74 6.75
N LEU A 76 24.98 6.53 6.79
CA LEU A 76 25.60 5.34 7.38
C LEU A 76 26.38 4.55 6.33
N LYS A 77 25.78 4.39 5.14
CA LYS A 77 26.36 3.61 4.04
C LYS A 77 26.00 4.20 2.70
N GLU A 78 26.92 4.02 1.76
CA GLU A 78 26.71 4.27 0.34
C GLU A 78 27.25 3.05 -0.42
N VAL A 79 26.43 2.50 -1.33
CA VAL A 79 26.79 1.38 -2.20
C VAL A 79 26.58 1.83 -3.63
N LYS A 80 27.64 1.78 -4.42
CA LYS A 80 27.61 2.13 -5.84
C LYS A 80 27.86 0.91 -6.70
N PHE A 81 27.15 0.82 -7.81
CA PHE A 81 27.39 -0.19 -8.83
C PHE A 81 26.97 0.30 -10.20
N GLN A 82 27.52 -0.30 -11.24
CA GLN A 82 27.20 0.02 -12.63
C GLN A 82 26.38 -1.11 -13.24
N ASP A 83 25.38 -0.75 -14.04
CA ASP A 83 24.53 -1.71 -14.75
C ASP A 83 24.00 -1.10 -16.05
N SER A 84 23.33 -1.89 -16.87
CA SER A 84 22.69 -1.41 -18.09
C SER A 84 21.76 -0.23 -17.80
N LYS A 85 21.72 0.73 -18.72
CA LYS A 85 20.78 1.86 -18.70
C LYS A 85 19.31 1.43 -18.78
N ASN A 86 19.09 0.19 -19.25
CA ASN A 86 17.79 -0.42 -19.48
C ASN A 86 17.30 -1.19 -18.26
N VAL A 87 18.09 -1.21 -17.18
CA VAL A 87 17.61 -1.63 -15.87
C VAL A 87 16.66 -0.57 -15.30
N ILE A 88 15.48 -1.02 -14.90
CA ILE A 88 14.53 -0.23 -14.12
C ILE A 88 14.24 -0.94 -12.81
N ILE A 89 14.00 -0.16 -11.75
CA ILE A 89 13.48 -0.69 -10.51
C ILE A 89 11.98 -0.66 -10.58
N LEU A 90 11.37 -1.79 -10.28
CA LEU A 90 9.92 -1.92 -10.21
C LEU A 90 9.42 -1.57 -8.81
N GLU A 91 10.09 -2.07 -7.78
CA GLU A 91 9.66 -1.95 -6.39
C GLU A 91 10.80 -2.21 -5.40
N SER A 92 10.67 -1.70 -4.19
CA SER A 92 11.53 -2.04 -3.05
C SER A 92 10.70 -2.32 -1.80
N SER A 93 11.25 -3.09 -0.86
CA SER A 93 10.59 -3.43 0.39
C SER A 93 11.60 -3.66 1.51
N PHE A 94 11.16 -3.48 2.76
CA PHE A 94 11.96 -3.72 3.97
C PHE A 94 11.20 -4.64 4.91
N ASN A 95 11.84 -5.72 5.37
CA ASN A 95 11.19 -6.73 6.22
C ASN A 95 11.57 -6.65 7.70
N GLY A 96 12.09 -5.51 8.16
CA GLY A 96 12.57 -5.34 9.53
C GLY A 96 14.06 -5.61 9.71
N THR A 97 14.69 -6.40 8.81
CA THR A 97 16.14 -6.69 8.87
C THR A 97 16.88 -6.37 7.57
N ASP A 98 16.27 -6.69 6.44
CA ASP A 98 16.88 -6.63 5.13
C ASP A 98 16.02 -5.81 4.16
N LEU A 99 16.68 -5.21 3.18
CA LEU A 99 16.11 -4.51 2.04
C LEU A 99 16.09 -5.46 0.83
N VAL A 100 15.04 -5.40 0.03
CA VAL A 100 14.99 -6.02 -1.29
C VAL A 100 14.65 -4.98 -2.35
N PHE A 101 15.27 -5.12 -3.50
CA PHE A 101 14.97 -4.33 -4.69
C PHE A 101 14.65 -5.29 -5.84
N LEU A 102 13.50 -5.08 -6.47
CA LEU A 102 13.09 -5.80 -7.67
C LEU A 102 13.43 -4.97 -8.90
N PHE A 103 14.30 -5.51 -9.74
CA PHE A 103 14.71 -4.92 -10.99
C PHE A 103 14.13 -5.68 -12.18
N TYR A 104 13.91 -4.95 -13.27
CA TYR A 104 13.70 -5.51 -14.59
C TYR A 104 14.78 -4.98 -15.53
N ASN A 105 15.44 -5.89 -16.26
CA ASN A 105 16.34 -5.58 -17.35
C ASN A 105 15.70 -5.99 -18.68
N SER A 106 15.41 -5.00 -19.54
CA SER A 106 14.81 -5.24 -20.85
C SER A 106 15.79 -5.74 -21.91
N ASP A 107 17.10 -5.64 -21.69
CA ASP A 107 18.10 -6.19 -22.64
C ASP A 107 18.00 -7.72 -22.71
N ASP A 108 17.90 -8.34 -21.52
CA ASP A 108 17.96 -9.79 -21.37
C ASP A 108 16.62 -10.42 -20.95
N ASN A 109 15.58 -9.60 -20.73
CA ASN A 109 14.29 -10.02 -20.18
C ASN A 109 14.42 -10.76 -18.84
N ILE A 110 15.13 -10.14 -17.91
CA ILE A 110 15.40 -10.70 -16.58
C ILE A 110 14.75 -9.84 -15.51
N LEU A 111 13.97 -10.48 -14.64
CA LEU A 111 13.65 -9.96 -13.32
C LEU A 111 14.74 -10.38 -12.34
N SER A 112 15.23 -9.44 -11.53
CA SER A 112 16.20 -9.75 -10.48
C SER A 112 15.79 -9.18 -9.14
N TYR A 113 16.04 -9.93 -8.07
CA TYR A 113 15.86 -9.50 -6.70
C TYR A 113 17.23 -9.38 -6.06
N GLN A 114 17.56 -8.19 -5.59
CA GLN A 114 18.81 -7.94 -4.86
C GLN A 114 18.49 -7.67 -3.39
N VAL A 115 19.01 -8.52 -2.52
CA VAL A 115 18.78 -8.43 -1.08
C VAL A 115 20.02 -7.83 -0.42
N TYR A 116 19.83 -6.79 0.38
CA TYR A 116 20.85 -6.10 1.14
C TYR A 116 20.50 -6.12 2.63
N GLY A 117 21.48 -6.28 3.51
CA GLY A 117 21.27 -5.96 4.91
C GLY A 117 21.01 -4.47 5.11
N ALA A 118 20.44 -4.10 6.26
CA ALA A 118 20.29 -2.68 6.65
C ALA A 118 21.65 -1.94 6.78
N ASP A 119 22.77 -2.66 6.83
CA ASP A 119 24.13 -2.13 6.76
C ASP A 119 24.62 -1.86 5.32
N GLY A 120 23.80 -2.18 4.31
CA GLY A 120 24.09 -2.06 2.88
C GLY A 120 24.92 -3.20 2.32
N THR A 121 25.21 -4.25 3.10
CA THR A 121 25.93 -5.43 2.59
C THR A 121 24.99 -6.24 1.69
N LYS A 122 25.37 -6.49 0.43
CA LYS A 122 24.61 -7.37 -0.46
C LYS A 122 24.67 -8.80 0.06
N LYS A 123 23.52 -9.37 0.43
CA LYS A 123 23.40 -10.73 0.95
C LYS A 123 23.16 -11.73 -0.18
N TYR A 124 22.08 -11.52 -0.93
CA TYR A 124 21.61 -12.48 -1.93
C TYR A 124 21.22 -11.80 -3.24
N TYR A 125 21.25 -12.60 -4.30
CA TYR A 125 20.88 -12.22 -5.65
C TYR A 125 20.09 -13.36 -6.27
N TYR A 126 18.87 -13.05 -6.73
CA TYR A 126 17.98 -14.00 -7.38
C TYR A 126 17.60 -13.47 -8.75
N THR A 127 17.45 -14.36 -9.73
CA THR A 127 17.07 -13.99 -11.09
C THR A 127 16.00 -14.92 -11.62
N LYS A 128 15.17 -14.37 -12.49
CA LYS A 128 14.16 -15.09 -13.25
C LYS A 128 14.10 -14.50 -14.65
N SER A 129 14.31 -15.33 -15.66
CA SER A 129 13.99 -14.96 -17.04
C SER A 129 12.46 -14.90 -17.20
N ILE A 130 11.97 -13.88 -17.89
CA ILE A 130 10.55 -13.74 -18.24
C ILE A 130 10.36 -13.95 -19.73
N THR A 131 9.22 -14.53 -20.12
CA THR A 131 8.90 -14.67 -21.54
C THR A 131 8.43 -13.33 -22.11
N LYS A 132 8.51 -13.13 -23.43
CA LYS A 132 7.93 -11.94 -24.09
C LYS A 132 6.43 -11.75 -23.80
N LYS A 133 5.72 -12.84 -23.49
CA LYS A 133 4.30 -12.79 -23.13
C LYS A 133 4.10 -12.27 -21.71
N ASP A 134 4.95 -12.68 -20.78
CA ASP A 134 4.97 -12.12 -19.42
C ASP A 134 5.40 -10.66 -19.47
N GLU A 135 6.43 -10.32 -20.25
CA GLU A 135 6.89 -8.94 -20.46
C GLU A 135 5.75 -8.03 -20.93
N ALA A 136 5.03 -8.42 -21.99
CA ALA A 136 3.89 -7.63 -22.48
C ALA A 136 2.80 -7.47 -21.42
N PHE A 137 2.55 -8.50 -20.61
CA PHE A 137 1.54 -8.43 -19.55
C PHE A 137 2.00 -7.57 -18.37
N LEU A 138 3.28 -7.64 -18.00
CA LEU A 138 3.89 -6.77 -16.98
C LEU A 138 3.93 -5.32 -17.46
N ALA A 139 4.28 -5.05 -18.72
CA ALA A 139 4.30 -3.70 -19.28
C ALA A 139 2.94 -3.02 -19.16
N ILE A 140 1.85 -3.76 -19.43
CA ILE A 140 0.47 -3.28 -19.27
C ILE A 140 0.10 -3.16 -17.79
N SER A 141 0.34 -4.20 -16.99
CA SER A 141 -0.14 -4.27 -15.61
C SER A 141 0.61 -3.31 -14.68
N LEU A 142 1.90 -3.10 -14.93
CA LEU A 142 2.78 -2.29 -14.10
C LEU A 142 2.94 -0.86 -14.63
N HIS A 143 2.37 -0.56 -15.80
CA HIS A 143 2.58 0.73 -16.49
C HIS A 143 4.08 1.09 -16.58
N MET A 144 4.95 0.12 -16.96
CA MET A 144 6.41 0.23 -16.83
C MET A 144 7.04 1.44 -17.57
N ASN A 145 6.28 2.09 -18.45
CA ASN A 145 6.69 3.28 -19.20
C ASN A 145 6.34 4.60 -18.50
N ASP A 146 5.59 4.55 -17.39
CA ASP A 146 5.28 5.71 -16.56
C ASP A 146 6.29 5.75 -15.40
N GLU A 147 7.11 6.80 -15.35
CA GLU A 147 8.06 7.01 -14.25
C GLU A 147 7.34 7.15 -12.89
N ASP A 148 6.02 7.36 -12.90
CA ASP A 148 5.17 7.64 -11.75
C ASP A 148 4.29 6.48 -11.30
N SER A 149 4.17 5.40 -12.09
CA SER A 149 3.31 4.29 -11.69
C SER A 149 3.96 3.51 -10.55
N ASN A 150 3.22 3.26 -9.48
CA ASN A 150 3.67 2.38 -8.42
C ASN A 150 3.05 1.01 -8.62
N PHE A 151 3.91 0.00 -8.84
CA PHE A 151 3.50 -1.37 -8.68
C PHE A 151 3.68 -1.78 -7.22
N LYS A 152 2.67 -2.48 -6.68
CA LYS A 152 2.70 -3.03 -5.33
C LYS A 152 2.53 -4.54 -5.35
N GLY A 153 3.63 -5.25 -5.45
CA GLY A 153 3.68 -6.71 -5.43
C GLY A 153 4.73 -7.28 -4.51
N LEU A 154 5.49 -6.48 -3.77
CA LEU A 154 6.58 -6.95 -2.91
C LEU A 154 6.27 -6.75 -1.43
N TYR A 155 5.87 -7.84 -0.78
CA TYR A 155 5.37 -7.86 0.59
C TYR A 155 6.43 -8.40 1.55
N PRO A 156 6.76 -7.69 2.63
CA PRO A 156 7.73 -8.18 3.61
C PRO A 156 7.18 -9.36 4.42
N VAL A 157 8.05 -10.31 4.72
CA VAL A 157 7.84 -11.34 5.74
C VAL A 157 8.87 -11.12 6.82
N GLU A 158 8.42 -10.61 7.97
CA GLU A 158 9.26 -10.06 9.02
C GLU A 158 10.44 -10.98 9.37
N GLY A 159 11.65 -10.45 9.24
CA GLY A 159 12.92 -11.11 9.54
C GLY A 159 13.29 -12.35 8.68
N LYS A 160 12.45 -12.75 7.73
CA LYS A 160 12.66 -13.99 6.93
C LYS A 160 12.95 -13.73 5.47
N GLY A 161 12.15 -12.87 4.84
CA GLY A 161 12.26 -12.61 3.41
C GLY A 161 11.10 -11.79 2.89
N PHE A 162 10.69 -12.06 1.65
CA PHE A 162 9.68 -11.31 0.93
C PHE A 162 8.82 -12.22 0.07
N ILE A 163 7.55 -11.85 -0.08
CA ILE A 163 6.62 -12.43 -1.05
C ILE A 163 6.48 -11.45 -2.21
N SER A 164 6.79 -11.92 -3.41
CA SER A 164 6.54 -11.23 -4.66
C SER A 164 5.29 -11.81 -5.32
N ASN A 165 4.30 -10.98 -5.62
CA ASN A 165 3.08 -11.35 -6.33
C ASN A 165 3.08 -10.67 -7.70
N MET A 166 3.32 -11.43 -8.76
CA MET A 166 3.48 -10.89 -10.11
C MET A 166 2.38 -11.37 -11.05
N PRO A 167 1.83 -10.49 -11.90
CA PRO A 167 1.08 -10.91 -13.08
C PRO A 167 1.94 -11.85 -13.94
N SER A 168 1.37 -12.95 -14.43
CA SER A 168 2.08 -13.93 -15.25
C SER A 168 1.16 -14.58 -16.27
N ARG A 169 1.75 -15.30 -17.23
CA ARG A 169 1.03 -16.05 -18.24
C ARG A 169 1.48 -17.50 -18.27
N ASP A 170 0.49 -18.39 -18.24
CA ASP A 170 0.70 -19.80 -18.57
C ASP A 170 0.03 -20.10 -19.91
N ASN A 171 0.85 -20.35 -20.93
CA ASN A 171 0.40 -20.54 -22.32
C ASN A 171 -0.46 -19.38 -22.88
N LYS A 172 -1.78 -19.60 -22.96
CA LYS A 172 -2.77 -18.60 -23.43
C LYS A 172 -3.47 -17.90 -22.29
N ASP A 173 -3.46 -18.49 -21.10
CA ASP A 173 -4.29 -18.11 -19.97
C ASP A 173 -3.56 -17.05 -19.12
N PHE A 174 -4.34 -16.23 -18.43
CA PHE A 174 -3.85 -15.15 -17.57
C PHE A 174 -3.79 -15.66 -16.14
N THR A 175 -2.69 -15.43 -15.45
CA THR A 175 -2.51 -15.92 -14.08
C THR A 175 -1.63 -14.98 -13.28
N PHE A 176 -1.26 -15.40 -12.10
CA PHE A 176 -0.27 -14.74 -11.25
C PHE A 176 0.76 -15.76 -10.79
N GLN A 177 1.92 -15.26 -10.38
CA GLN A 177 2.97 -16.03 -9.75
C GLN A 177 3.27 -15.43 -8.38
N ILE A 178 3.25 -16.28 -7.37
CA ILE A 178 3.78 -15.97 -6.04
C ILE A 178 5.20 -16.50 -5.96
N SER A 179 6.15 -15.67 -5.54
CA SER A 179 7.54 -16.07 -5.30
C SER A 179 7.98 -15.68 -3.90
N TYR A 180 8.62 -16.59 -3.18
CA TYR A 180 9.34 -16.25 -1.95
C TYR A 180 10.80 -15.97 -2.25
N ILE A 181 11.29 -14.88 -1.68
CA ILE A 181 12.68 -14.43 -1.75
C ILE A 181 13.21 -14.38 -0.32
N GLY A 182 14.04 -15.36 0.07
CA GLY A 182 14.64 -15.40 1.41
C GLY A 182 15.67 -14.29 1.63
N SER A 183 15.71 -13.77 2.84
CA SER A 183 16.74 -12.81 3.30
C SER A 183 17.54 -13.34 4.50
N ASP A 184 16.96 -14.25 5.29
CA ASP A 184 17.61 -14.98 6.37
C ASP A 184 18.53 -16.11 5.86
N SER A 185 18.18 -16.66 4.70
CA SER A 185 18.83 -17.79 4.06
C SER A 185 18.68 -17.68 2.54
N LYS A 186 19.63 -18.25 1.79
CA LYS A 186 19.57 -18.27 0.32
C LYS A 186 18.52 -19.28 -0.18
N LYS A 187 17.26 -18.93 0.00
CA LYS A 187 16.10 -19.75 -0.32
C LYS A 187 15.16 -19.01 -1.26
N GLN A 188 14.59 -19.73 -2.21
CA GLN A 188 13.53 -19.22 -3.09
C GLN A 188 12.61 -20.36 -3.49
N TRP A 189 11.35 -20.03 -3.72
CA TRP A 189 10.39 -20.91 -4.38
C TRP A 189 9.39 -20.05 -5.15
N SER A 190 8.63 -20.68 -6.04
CA SER A 190 7.54 -20.02 -6.74
C SER A 190 6.33 -20.95 -6.84
N TYR A 191 5.16 -20.34 -6.86
CA TYR A 191 3.88 -21.00 -7.02
C TYR A 191 3.11 -20.31 -8.14
N VAL A 192 2.61 -21.12 -9.07
CA VAL A 192 1.65 -20.72 -10.10
C VAL A 192 0.44 -21.64 -9.93
N PRO A 193 -0.79 -21.11 -9.81
CA PRO A 193 -1.98 -21.94 -9.68
C PRO A 193 -2.10 -22.98 -10.80
N ALA A 194 -2.52 -24.20 -10.45
CA ALA A 194 -2.72 -25.27 -11.40
C ALA A 194 -3.87 -24.93 -12.37
N ILE A 195 -3.64 -25.18 -13.66
CA ILE A 195 -4.50 -24.70 -14.75
C ILE A 195 -5.74 -25.59 -14.90
N ASP A 196 -6.83 -25.15 -14.29
CA ASP A 196 -8.19 -25.43 -14.78
C ASP A 196 -8.95 -24.10 -14.72
N GLY A 197 -9.06 -23.39 -15.85
CA GLY A 197 -9.57 -22.01 -15.93
C GLY A 197 -8.92 -21.21 -17.07
N LYS A 198 -9.35 -19.95 -17.26
CA LYS A 198 -8.82 -19.05 -18.30
C LYS A 198 -8.14 -17.79 -17.77
N MET A 199 -8.56 -17.35 -16.59
CA MET A 199 -7.95 -16.23 -15.90
C MET A 199 -7.95 -16.50 -14.39
N PHE A 200 -6.82 -16.22 -13.76
CA PHE A 200 -6.65 -16.26 -12.33
C PHE A 200 -6.11 -14.91 -11.86
N LEU A 201 -6.75 -14.32 -10.86
CA LEU A 201 -6.23 -13.15 -10.17
C LEU A 201 -5.86 -13.57 -8.75
N GLY A 202 -4.72 -13.10 -8.27
CA GLY A 202 -4.21 -13.44 -6.95
C GLY A 202 -3.83 -12.18 -6.20
N ASP A 203 -4.33 -12.03 -4.99
CA ASP A 203 -4.00 -10.92 -4.09
C ASP A 203 -3.39 -11.46 -2.80
N TYR A 204 -2.24 -10.93 -2.41
CA TYR A 204 -1.62 -11.26 -1.13
C TYR A 204 -2.45 -10.67 0.02
N LEU A 205 -2.90 -11.51 0.94
CA LEU A 205 -3.66 -11.10 2.11
C LEU A 205 -2.75 -10.85 3.32
N GLY A 206 -1.77 -11.73 3.54
CA GLY A 206 -0.90 -11.69 4.71
C GLY A 206 -0.09 -12.96 4.89
N THR A 207 0.79 -12.96 5.89
CA THR A 207 1.55 -14.14 6.32
C THR A 207 1.32 -14.34 7.82
N PHE A 208 1.02 -15.57 8.22
CA PHE A 208 0.82 -15.94 9.62
C PHE A 208 1.28 -17.38 9.85
N ASN A 209 2.01 -17.65 10.95
CA ASN A 209 2.48 -18.99 11.31
C ASN A 209 3.12 -19.79 10.15
N ASN A 210 4.03 -19.17 9.40
CA ASN A 210 4.70 -19.76 8.21
C ASN A 210 3.76 -20.15 7.06
N VAL A 211 2.57 -19.56 7.00
CA VAL A 211 1.62 -19.71 5.90
C VAL A 211 1.43 -18.36 5.23
N VAL A 212 1.59 -18.34 3.90
CA VAL A 212 1.28 -17.21 3.03
C VAL A 212 -0.17 -17.36 2.57
N TYR A 213 -1.00 -16.37 2.88
CA TYR A 213 -2.42 -16.36 2.55
C TYR A 213 -2.67 -15.49 1.33
N ILE A 214 -3.32 -16.07 0.33
CA ILE A 214 -3.61 -15.43 -0.95
C ILE A 214 -5.11 -15.56 -1.22
N GLU A 215 -5.77 -14.48 -1.60
CA GLU A 215 -7.06 -14.56 -2.26
C GLU A 215 -6.83 -14.93 -3.73
N MET A 216 -7.55 -15.94 -4.21
CA MET A 216 -7.58 -16.30 -5.62
C MET A 216 -8.99 -16.16 -6.17
N LEU A 217 -9.13 -15.39 -7.25
CA LEU A 217 -10.28 -15.43 -8.14
C LEU A 217 -9.98 -16.32 -9.34
N LYS A 218 -10.84 -17.30 -9.60
CA LYS A 218 -10.78 -18.20 -10.77
C LYS A 218 -11.94 -17.87 -11.70
N PHE A 219 -11.61 -17.47 -12.92
CA PHE A 219 -12.55 -17.20 -13.99
C PHE A 219 -12.54 -18.36 -15.00
N SER A 220 -13.73 -18.83 -15.36
CA SER A 220 -13.91 -19.84 -16.41
C SER A 220 -13.61 -19.30 -17.82
N GLY A 221 -13.64 -17.98 -18.01
CA GLY A 221 -13.42 -17.29 -19.28
C GLY A 221 -13.19 -15.78 -19.09
N MET A 222 -12.72 -15.11 -20.14
CA MET A 222 -12.50 -13.65 -20.16
C MET A 222 -13.76 -12.80 -19.92
N LEU A 223 -14.93 -13.35 -20.28
CA LEU A 223 -16.22 -12.70 -20.14
C LEU A 223 -16.99 -13.20 -18.92
N ASP A 224 -16.38 -14.08 -18.12
CA ASP A 224 -16.99 -14.58 -16.89
C ASP A 224 -17.18 -13.42 -15.92
N ARG A 225 -18.41 -13.26 -15.46
CA ARG A 225 -18.80 -12.20 -14.52
C ARG A 225 -19.15 -12.77 -13.16
N ASN A 226 -18.77 -14.01 -12.85
CA ASN A 226 -19.03 -14.65 -11.56
C ASN A 226 -17.88 -15.61 -11.21
N PRO A 227 -16.66 -15.10 -10.97
CA PRO A 227 -15.51 -15.94 -10.65
C PRO A 227 -15.73 -16.71 -9.34
N ASP A 228 -15.17 -17.90 -9.28
CA ASP A 228 -15.01 -18.62 -8.02
C ASP A 228 -13.94 -17.93 -7.18
N SER A 229 -14.17 -17.81 -5.87
CA SER A 229 -13.25 -17.16 -4.94
C SER A 229 -12.75 -18.15 -3.89
N PHE A 230 -11.44 -18.12 -3.64
CA PHE A 230 -10.76 -19.02 -2.72
C PHE A 230 -9.76 -18.27 -1.84
N ILE A 231 -9.52 -18.81 -0.65
CA ILE A 231 -8.32 -18.51 0.14
C ILE A 231 -7.36 -19.68 -0.05
N LEU A 232 -6.15 -19.38 -0.52
CA LEU A 232 -5.05 -20.32 -0.61
C LEU A 232 -4.11 -20.13 0.57
N GLY A 233 -3.63 -21.23 1.13
CA GLY A 233 -2.51 -21.25 2.08
C GLY A 233 -1.30 -21.92 1.45
N LEU A 234 -0.21 -21.17 1.27
CA LEU A 234 1.07 -21.70 0.79
C LEU A 234 2.05 -21.80 1.95
N SER A 235 2.79 -22.91 2.04
CA SER A 235 3.87 -23.01 3.01
C SER A 235 4.96 -21.99 2.68
N LEU A 236 5.30 -21.12 3.63
CA LEU A 236 6.43 -20.20 3.52
C LEU A 236 7.75 -20.96 3.29
N GLU A 237 7.84 -22.21 3.77
CA GLU A 237 9.04 -23.02 3.68
C GLU A 237 9.32 -23.61 2.29
N ASN A 238 8.33 -23.80 1.43
CA ASN A 238 8.59 -24.45 0.14
C ASN A 238 7.58 -24.13 -0.96
N GLY A 239 6.61 -23.25 -0.70
CA GLY A 239 5.56 -22.89 -1.65
C GLY A 239 4.52 -23.96 -1.89
N LYS A 240 4.57 -25.08 -1.15
CA LYS A 240 3.57 -26.14 -1.28
C LYS A 240 2.21 -25.61 -0.85
N LEU A 241 1.19 -25.86 -1.66
CA LEU A 241 -0.21 -25.62 -1.30
C LEU A 241 -0.58 -26.50 -0.09
N LEU A 242 -0.91 -25.85 1.01
CA LEU A 242 -1.35 -26.50 2.26
C LEU A 242 -2.86 -26.70 2.26
N PHE A 243 -3.60 -25.69 1.82
CA PHE A 243 -5.05 -25.74 1.67
C PHE A 243 -5.53 -24.77 0.60
N GLN A 244 -6.69 -25.06 0.05
CA GLN A 244 -7.49 -24.19 -0.80
C GLN A 244 -8.92 -24.26 -0.28
N LYS A 245 -9.46 -23.14 0.15
CA LYS A 245 -10.79 -23.06 0.77
C LYS A 245 -11.67 -22.13 -0.02
N SER A 246 -12.85 -22.60 -0.44
CA SER A 246 -13.82 -21.74 -1.09
C SER A 246 -14.36 -20.72 -0.10
N THR A 247 -14.44 -19.46 -0.51
CA THR A 247 -15.02 -18.38 0.31
C THR A 247 -16.55 -18.36 0.23
N ASN A 248 -17.13 -19.28 -0.54
CA ASN A 248 -18.57 -19.44 -0.72
C ASN A 248 -19.15 -20.60 0.08
N GLU A 249 -18.37 -21.31 0.92
CA GLU A 249 -18.85 -22.47 1.70
C GLU A 249 -19.64 -22.07 2.95
N GLY A 250 -19.35 -20.91 3.55
CA GLY A 250 -19.93 -20.46 4.81
C GLY A 250 -21.39 -20.00 4.71
N LYS A 251 -21.88 -19.33 5.77
CA LYS A 251 -23.23 -18.74 5.82
C LYS A 251 -23.44 -17.70 4.71
N TYR A 252 -22.38 -16.96 4.40
CA TYR A 252 -22.34 -15.89 3.40
C TYR A 252 -21.23 -16.18 2.39
N ASN A 253 -21.33 -15.58 1.20
CA ASN A 253 -20.20 -15.50 0.30
C ASN A 253 -19.25 -14.42 0.84
N PHE A 254 -17.96 -14.70 0.90
CA PHE A 254 -16.96 -13.80 1.47
C PHE A 254 -15.93 -13.40 0.42
N PHE A 255 -15.54 -12.13 0.43
CA PHE A 255 -14.58 -11.58 -0.51
C PHE A 255 -13.43 -10.90 0.25
N PRO A 256 -12.34 -11.64 0.55
CA PRO A 256 -11.27 -11.15 1.37
C PRO A 256 -10.42 -10.09 0.62
N ILE A 257 -10.00 -9.08 1.36
CA ILE A 257 -9.17 -7.99 0.82
C ILE A 257 -7.81 -7.89 1.51
N SER A 258 -7.70 -8.36 2.76
CA SER A 258 -6.47 -8.28 3.56
C SER A 258 -6.56 -9.17 4.79
N MET A 259 -5.44 -9.28 5.50
CA MET A 259 -5.30 -9.94 6.80
C MET A 259 -4.61 -9.01 7.79
N SER A 260 -4.93 -9.14 9.07
CA SER A 260 -4.14 -8.57 10.15
C SER A 260 -3.98 -9.56 11.30
N VAL A 261 -2.83 -9.54 11.95
CA VAL A 261 -2.58 -10.26 13.19
C VAL A 261 -2.83 -9.27 14.33
N LEU A 262 -3.78 -9.60 15.21
CA LEU A 262 -4.12 -8.75 16.36
C LEU A 262 -3.20 -9.03 17.55
N ASN A 263 -3.29 -8.21 18.60
CA ASN A 263 -2.38 -8.27 19.76
C ASN A 263 -2.56 -9.57 20.56
N ASP A 264 -3.67 -10.29 20.38
CA ASP A 264 -3.89 -11.62 20.94
C ASP A 264 -3.19 -12.76 20.17
N GLY A 265 -2.41 -12.41 19.13
CA GLY A 265 -1.66 -13.33 18.30
C GLY A 265 -2.50 -14.09 17.28
N LYS A 266 -3.78 -13.72 17.08
CA LYS A 266 -4.65 -14.37 16.10
C LYS A 266 -4.68 -13.60 14.79
N ALA A 267 -4.70 -14.35 13.68
CA ALA A 267 -4.90 -13.81 12.35
C ALA A 267 -6.39 -13.70 12.01
N TYR A 268 -6.77 -12.53 11.51
CA TYR A 268 -8.10 -12.24 10.98
C TYR A 268 -7.99 -11.86 9.52
N VAL A 269 -8.66 -12.63 8.65
CA VAL A 269 -8.93 -12.24 7.27
C VAL A 269 -10.19 -11.39 7.28
N TYR A 270 -10.17 -10.26 6.59
CA TYR A 270 -11.32 -9.38 6.50
C TYR A 270 -11.59 -8.91 5.08
N GLY A 271 -12.82 -8.47 4.86
CA GLY A 271 -13.34 -8.08 3.56
C GLY A 271 -14.86 -8.01 3.56
N GLU A 272 -15.44 -7.85 2.38
CA GLU A 272 -16.89 -7.73 2.24
C GLU A 272 -17.57 -9.10 2.23
N TYR A 273 -18.79 -9.19 2.76
CA TYR A 273 -19.63 -10.40 2.61
C TYR A 273 -20.92 -10.11 1.86
N PHE A 274 -21.46 -11.16 1.25
CA PHE A 274 -22.64 -11.13 0.39
C PHE A 274 -23.61 -12.23 0.80
N ASN A 275 -24.87 -12.09 0.39
CA ASN A 275 -25.83 -13.19 0.56
C ASN A 275 -25.31 -14.47 -0.10
N LYS A 276 -25.69 -15.62 0.44
CA LYS A 276 -25.30 -16.92 -0.08
C LYS A 276 -25.69 -17.04 -1.56
N GLY A 277 -24.74 -17.43 -2.41
CA GLY A 277 -24.95 -17.51 -3.86
C GLY A 277 -24.90 -16.16 -4.59
N GLY A 278 -24.65 -15.06 -3.87
CA GLY A 278 -24.50 -13.74 -4.46
C GLY A 278 -23.23 -13.61 -5.32
N ASN A 279 -23.36 -12.88 -6.41
CA ASN A 279 -22.29 -12.61 -7.36
C ASN A 279 -21.47 -11.40 -6.92
N VAL A 280 -20.23 -11.61 -6.48
CA VAL A 280 -19.33 -10.55 -5.97
C VAL A 280 -18.99 -9.46 -7.00
N MET A 281 -19.18 -9.74 -8.30
CA MET A 281 -18.93 -8.80 -9.41
C MET A 281 -20.15 -7.95 -9.78
N LYS A 282 -21.31 -8.17 -9.16
CA LYS A 282 -22.56 -7.48 -9.52
C LYS A 282 -23.42 -7.13 -8.32
N ASP A 283 -23.54 -8.07 -7.40
CA ASP A 283 -24.37 -7.94 -6.23
C ASP A 283 -23.72 -7.00 -5.23
N LYS A 284 -24.54 -6.50 -4.31
CA LYS A 284 -24.12 -5.54 -3.31
C LYS A 284 -23.75 -6.29 -2.05
N SER A 285 -22.62 -5.92 -1.45
CA SER A 285 -22.24 -6.48 -0.17
C SER A 285 -23.25 -6.09 0.91
N GLN A 286 -23.31 -6.93 1.93
CA GLN A 286 -24.18 -6.77 3.08
C GLN A 286 -23.43 -6.15 4.28
N GLY A 287 -22.10 -6.10 4.22
CA GLY A 287 -21.24 -5.53 5.26
C GLY A 287 -19.82 -6.08 5.20
N PHE A 288 -19.09 -5.95 6.31
CA PHE A 288 -17.78 -6.58 6.50
C PHE A 288 -17.87 -7.88 7.28
N ALA A 289 -17.03 -8.84 6.90
CA ALA A 289 -16.76 -10.02 7.68
C ALA A 289 -15.33 -9.98 8.21
N PHE A 290 -15.17 -10.45 9.45
CA PHE A 290 -13.89 -10.67 10.11
C PHE A 290 -13.83 -12.16 10.48
N ILE A 291 -12.96 -12.89 9.80
CA ILE A 291 -12.85 -14.34 9.90
C ILE A 291 -11.51 -14.67 10.55
N GLY A 292 -11.56 -15.17 11.79
CA GLY A 292 -10.38 -15.73 12.45
C GLY A 292 -9.99 -17.04 11.79
N ILE A 293 -8.73 -17.18 11.39
CA ILE A 293 -8.22 -18.35 10.64
C ILE A 293 -6.94 -18.88 11.26
N ASP A 294 -6.74 -20.20 11.21
CA ASP A 294 -5.48 -20.84 11.60
C ASP A 294 -4.58 -21.18 10.40
N ASP A 295 -3.40 -21.73 10.68
CA ASP A 295 -2.38 -22.17 9.72
C ASP A 295 -2.82 -23.41 8.89
N LYS A 296 -3.97 -23.99 9.20
CA LYS A 296 -4.58 -25.11 8.46
C LYS A 296 -5.78 -24.67 7.61
N GLY A 297 -6.09 -23.36 7.59
CA GLY A 297 -7.23 -22.81 6.87
C GLY A 297 -8.58 -23.01 7.57
N LYS A 298 -8.57 -23.49 8.82
CA LYS A 298 -9.79 -23.69 9.61
C LYS A 298 -10.30 -22.34 10.08
N THR A 299 -11.62 -22.12 9.90
CA THR A 299 -12.29 -20.98 10.52
C THR A 299 -12.37 -21.21 12.02
N LEU A 300 -11.83 -20.28 12.80
CA LEU A 300 -11.92 -20.27 14.26
C LEU A 300 -13.09 -19.43 14.75
N THR A 301 -13.32 -18.28 14.13
CA THR A 301 -14.39 -17.34 14.46
C THR A 301 -14.90 -16.64 13.21
N GLU A 302 -16.17 -16.25 13.23
CA GLU A 302 -16.79 -15.41 12.20
C GLU A 302 -17.56 -14.27 12.87
N LYS A 303 -17.28 -13.04 12.46
CA LYS A 303 -18.02 -11.86 12.88
C LYS A 303 -18.44 -11.09 11.64
N TYR A 304 -19.66 -10.58 11.66
CA TYR A 304 -20.27 -9.87 10.54
C TYR A 304 -20.79 -8.53 11.04
N SER A 305 -20.38 -7.45 10.39
CA SER A 305 -20.84 -6.08 10.64
C SER A 305 -21.60 -5.61 9.40
N SER A 306 -22.92 -5.58 9.49
CA SER A 306 -23.81 -5.24 8.39
C SER A 306 -23.85 -3.75 8.10
N TRP A 307 -24.02 -3.40 6.82
CA TRP A 307 -24.24 -2.03 6.40
C TRP A 307 -25.51 -1.44 6.99
N ALA A 308 -26.61 -2.19 6.96
CA ALA A 308 -27.92 -1.67 7.35
C ALA A 308 -28.10 -1.53 8.87
N LEU A 309 -27.64 -2.51 9.66
CA LEU A 309 -27.96 -2.56 11.10
C LEU A 309 -26.83 -1.99 11.95
N ASP A 310 -25.59 -2.32 11.63
CA ASP A 310 -24.44 -2.03 12.47
C ASP A 310 -23.81 -0.68 12.08
N LEU A 311 -23.46 -0.54 10.79
CA LEU A 311 -22.85 0.68 10.27
C LEU A 311 -23.88 1.76 9.92
N GLY A 312 -25.13 1.39 9.62
CA GLY A 312 -26.20 2.31 9.25
C GLY A 312 -26.53 3.30 10.37
N LYS A 313 -26.45 2.86 11.63
CA LYS A 313 -26.67 3.74 12.80
C LYS A 313 -25.60 4.79 13.00
N GLN A 314 -24.37 4.50 12.60
CA GLN A 314 -23.21 5.36 12.86
C GLN A 314 -22.82 6.21 11.65
N LEU A 315 -22.93 5.64 10.44
CA LEU A 315 -22.49 6.26 9.19
C LEU A 315 -23.65 6.62 8.24
N GLY A 316 -24.90 6.28 8.57
CA GLY A 316 -26.01 6.45 7.62
C GLY A 316 -25.89 5.55 6.39
N ALA A 317 -25.14 4.45 6.47
CA ALA A 317 -25.03 3.47 5.40
C ALA A 317 -26.40 2.85 5.09
N ASN A 318 -26.78 2.84 3.81
CA ASN A 318 -27.98 2.13 3.37
C ASN A 318 -27.71 0.62 3.20
N GLY A 319 -28.76 -0.16 2.98
CA GLY A 319 -28.64 -1.63 2.80
C GLY A 319 -27.83 -2.08 1.56
N ASN A 320 -27.36 -1.14 0.73
CA ASN A 320 -26.51 -1.39 -0.42
C ASN A 320 -25.03 -1.06 -0.15
N GLY A 321 -24.67 -0.72 1.09
CA GLY A 321 -23.32 -0.34 1.48
C GLY A 321 -22.90 1.06 1.02
N LYS A 322 -23.84 1.87 0.53
CA LYS A 322 -23.58 3.25 0.16
C LYS A 322 -23.88 4.17 1.34
N ILE A 323 -22.91 5.00 1.68
CA ILE A 323 -22.96 6.08 2.66
C ILE A 323 -23.11 7.41 1.91
N ASP A 324 -23.95 8.30 2.41
CA ASP A 324 -24.19 9.59 1.76
C ASP A 324 -22.92 10.44 1.70
N ASN A 325 -22.70 11.11 0.57
CA ASN A 325 -21.48 11.84 0.19
C ASN A 325 -20.19 11.01 0.08
N LEU A 326 -19.95 10.07 0.98
CA LEU A 326 -18.80 9.16 0.96
C LEU A 326 -18.84 8.17 -0.21
N GLY A 327 -20.03 7.66 -0.56
CA GLY A 327 -20.16 6.55 -1.50
C GLY A 327 -19.94 5.19 -0.85
N TYR A 328 -19.02 4.40 -1.39
CA TYR A 328 -18.62 3.09 -0.86
C TYR A 328 -17.33 3.23 -0.09
N MET A 329 -17.06 2.32 0.85
CA MET A 329 -15.84 2.36 1.65
C MET A 329 -14.90 1.23 1.28
N TYR A 330 -13.61 1.55 1.09
CA TYR A 330 -12.55 0.56 0.99
C TYR A 330 -11.77 0.54 2.31
N LEU A 331 -11.56 -0.63 2.91
CA LEU A 331 -10.75 -0.75 4.13
C LEU A 331 -9.27 -0.91 3.78
N HIS A 332 -8.43 -0.05 4.35
CA HIS A 332 -6.99 -0.03 4.12
C HIS A 332 -6.19 -0.75 5.20
N SER A 333 -6.61 -0.65 6.46
CA SER A 333 -5.87 -1.17 7.60
C SER A 333 -6.77 -1.42 8.81
N MET A 334 -6.27 -2.23 9.75
CA MET A 334 -6.90 -2.51 11.03
C MET A 334 -5.84 -2.54 12.12
N VAL A 335 -6.09 -1.85 13.23
CA VAL A 335 -5.18 -1.73 14.37
C VAL A 335 -5.92 -2.05 15.66
N GLN A 336 -5.29 -2.80 16.55
CA GLN A 336 -5.79 -2.98 17.92
C GLN A 336 -4.97 -2.12 18.89
N ALA A 337 -5.66 -1.26 19.63
CA ALA A 337 -5.08 -0.47 20.71
C ALA A 337 -4.83 -1.32 21.97
N ASP A 338 -4.07 -0.79 22.91
CA ASP A 338 -3.74 -1.44 24.20
C ASP A 338 -4.97 -1.75 25.07
N ASP A 339 -6.01 -0.92 25.02
CA ASP A 339 -7.31 -1.16 25.65
C ASP A 339 -8.08 -2.33 24.98
N GLY A 340 -7.61 -2.77 23.82
CA GLY A 340 -8.12 -3.83 22.96
C GLY A 340 -9.26 -3.42 22.05
N SER A 341 -9.61 -2.13 22.00
CA SER A 341 -10.43 -1.55 20.94
C SER A 341 -9.76 -1.79 19.59
N ILE A 342 -10.56 -2.13 18.59
CA ILE A 342 -10.09 -2.37 17.23
C ILE A 342 -10.55 -1.20 16.36
N TYR A 343 -9.63 -0.60 15.61
CA TYR A 343 -9.90 0.49 14.68
C TYR A 343 -9.70 -0.01 13.26
N ALA A 344 -10.77 0.03 12.45
CA ALA A 344 -10.66 -0.18 11.01
C ALA A 344 -10.58 1.18 10.31
N ILE A 345 -9.60 1.31 9.41
CA ILE A 345 -9.29 2.51 8.67
C ILE A 345 -9.72 2.28 7.23
N GLY A 346 -10.57 3.15 6.72
CA GLY A 346 -11.04 3.10 5.35
C GLY A 346 -11.07 4.46 4.67
N GLU A 347 -11.41 4.43 3.39
CA GLU A 347 -11.53 5.61 2.55
C GLU A 347 -12.71 5.46 1.60
N GLY A 348 -13.46 6.54 1.43
CA GLY A 348 -14.65 6.57 0.59
C GLY A 348 -14.32 6.68 -0.89
N TYR A 349 -15.12 6.04 -1.74
CA TYR A 349 -15.06 6.21 -3.19
C TYR A 349 -16.43 6.07 -3.85
N LYS A 350 -16.63 6.76 -4.98
CA LYS A 350 -17.89 6.72 -5.74
C LYS A 350 -17.71 6.93 -7.23
N LYS A 351 -18.61 6.38 -8.04
CA LYS A 351 -18.75 6.72 -9.46
C LYS A 351 -19.34 8.13 -9.62
N ALA A 352 -18.82 8.89 -10.58
CA ALA A 352 -19.32 10.20 -10.98
C ALA A 352 -19.23 10.39 -12.50
N ALA A 353 -20.02 11.30 -13.06
CA ALA A 353 -19.94 11.61 -14.49
C ALA A 353 -18.59 12.26 -14.86
N SER A 354 -17.97 11.80 -15.95
CA SER A 354 -16.73 12.34 -16.50
C SER A 354 -17.03 13.29 -17.66
N ALA A 355 -16.96 14.60 -17.44
CA ALA A 355 -17.16 15.57 -18.51
C ALA A 355 -16.14 15.41 -19.65
N LEU A 356 -14.88 15.09 -19.31
CA LEU A 356 -13.83 14.78 -20.27
C LEU A 356 -14.14 13.50 -21.05
N GLY A 357 -14.58 12.43 -20.36
CA GLY A 357 -14.94 11.17 -20.98
C GLY A 357 -16.13 11.30 -21.93
N ILE A 358 -17.19 11.99 -21.49
CA ILE A 358 -18.36 12.29 -22.33
C ILE A 358 -17.95 13.09 -23.57
N THR A 359 -17.16 14.15 -23.41
CA THR A 359 -16.71 14.98 -24.54
C THR A 359 -15.82 14.18 -25.49
N ALA A 360 -14.89 13.38 -24.97
CA ALA A 360 -14.03 12.52 -25.78
C ALA A 360 -14.84 11.49 -26.57
N GLN A 361 -15.87 10.91 -25.97
CA GLN A 361 -16.72 9.91 -26.62
C GLN A 361 -17.61 10.53 -27.70
N VAL A 362 -18.11 11.75 -27.49
CA VAL A 362 -18.83 12.52 -28.51
C VAL A 362 -17.90 12.88 -29.68
N LEU A 363 -16.73 13.46 -29.41
CA LEU A 363 -15.79 13.92 -30.45
C LEU A 363 -15.20 12.77 -31.28
N SER A 364 -15.04 11.60 -30.67
CA SER A 364 -14.50 10.41 -31.34
C SER A 364 -15.56 9.53 -32.02
N GLY A 365 -16.85 9.92 -31.95
CA GLY A 365 -17.94 9.10 -32.48
C GLY A 365 -18.06 7.73 -31.80
N GLY A 366 -17.81 7.67 -30.48
CA GLY A 366 -17.88 6.44 -29.69
C GLY A 366 -16.61 5.59 -29.69
N ARG A 367 -15.50 6.06 -30.28
CA ARG A 367 -14.23 5.32 -30.39
C ARG A 367 -13.18 5.73 -29.35
N SER A 368 -13.53 6.55 -28.35
CA SER A 368 -12.60 6.95 -27.29
C SER A 368 -12.32 5.79 -26.34
N GLY A 369 -11.06 5.58 -25.97
CA GLY A 369 -10.68 4.64 -24.92
C GLY A 369 -10.97 5.11 -23.48
N MET A 370 -11.68 6.22 -23.30
CA MET A 370 -11.98 6.84 -22.00
C MET A 370 -13.44 6.59 -21.61
N SER A 371 -13.70 6.26 -20.34
CA SER A 371 -15.06 6.06 -19.84
C SER A 371 -15.83 7.37 -19.66
N THR A 372 -17.15 7.34 -19.89
CA THR A 372 -18.06 8.44 -19.49
C THR A 372 -18.21 8.58 -17.97
N VAL A 373 -17.69 7.62 -17.20
CA VAL A 373 -17.68 7.62 -15.74
C VAL A 373 -16.24 7.81 -15.26
N LYS A 374 -16.08 8.51 -14.15
CA LYS A 374 -14.84 8.57 -13.37
C LYS A 374 -15.11 8.07 -11.96
N LEU A 375 -14.05 7.70 -11.25
CA LEU A 375 -14.12 7.52 -9.80
C LEU A 375 -13.77 8.83 -9.10
N LYS A 376 -14.36 9.00 -7.92
CA LYS A 376 -13.99 10.00 -6.95
C LYS A 376 -13.54 9.29 -5.70
N VAL A 377 -12.35 9.58 -5.23
CA VAL A 377 -11.87 9.24 -3.88
C VAL A 377 -12.27 10.39 -2.96
N THR A 378 -12.96 10.08 -1.87
CA THR A 378 -13.71 11.03 -1.01
C THR A 378 -13.14 11.05 0.40
N ASP A 379 -13.94 10.96 1.47
CA ASP A 379 -13.46 11.16 2.85
C ASP A 379 -12.73 9.95 3.45
N MET A 380 -11.92 10.19 4.47
CA MET A 380 -11.36 9.14 5.32
C MET A 380 -12.41 8.67 6.34
N VAL A 381 -12.40 7.38 6.67
CA VAL A 381 -13.33 6.78 7.64
C VAL A 381 -12.57 5.99 8.68
N MET A 382 -12.95 6.13 9.94
CA MET A 382 -12.50 5.29 11.03
C MET A 382 -13.70 4.63 11.69
N ILE A 383 -13.65 3.31 11.89
CA ILE A 383 -14.65 2.57 12.65
C ILE A 383 -13.98 1.97 13.87
N LYS A 384 -14.50 2.27 15.05
CA LYS A 384 -14.09 1.67 16.32
C LYS A 384 -15.00 0.49 16.64
N PHE A 385 -14.39 -0.64 16.92
CA PHE A 385 -15.01 -1.85 17.43
C PHE A 385 -14.51 -2.17 18.83
N ASP A 386 -15.28 -2.95 19.58
CA ASP A 386 -14.74 -3.69 20.73
C ASP A 386 -13.95 -4.93 20.29
N LYS A 387 -13.42 -5.66 21.28
CA LYS A 387 -12.67 -6.91 21.11
C LYS A 387 -13.45 -8.02 20.37
N ASP A 388 -14.78 -7.91 20.29
CA ASP A 388 -15.66 -8.88 19.66
C ASP A 388 -16.12 -8.44 18.26
N PHE A 389 -15.53 -7.37 17.70
CA PHE A 389 -15.92 -6.74 16.45
C PHE A 389 -17.34 -6.15 16.46
N THR A 390 -17.82 -5.73 17.62
CA THR A 390 -19.07 -4.96 17.70
C THR A 390 -18.77 -3.49 17.48
N VAL A 391 -19.44 -2.87 16.50
CA VAL A 391 -19.30 -1.44 16.20
C VAL A 391 -19.68 -0.60 17.42
N LYS A 392 -18.77 0.28 17.85
CA LYS A 392 -18.99 1.25 18.93
C LYS A 392 -19.16 2.66 18.42
N GLU A 393 -18.34 3.05 17.46
CA GLU A 393 -18.28 4.40 16.94
C GLU A 393 -17.80 4.36 15.49
N ALA A 394 -18.21 5.33 14.69
CA ALA A 394 -17.61 5.57 13.39
C ALA A 394 -17.54 7.07 13.11
N SER A 395 -16.43 7.49 12.53
CA SER A 395 -16.09 8.89 12.30
C SER A 395 -15.66 9.10 10.86
N ILE A 396 -16.20 10.12 10.21
CA ILE A 396 -15.82 10.56 8.87
C ILE A 396 -14.94 11.80 9.03
N TYR A 397 -13.80 11.79 8.35
CA TYR A 397 -12.86 12.90 8.32
C TYR A 397 -12.82 13.46 6.90
N GLU A 398 -13.42 14.65 6.76
CA GLU A 398 -13.59 15.30 5.47
C GLU A 398 -12.25 15.58 4.79
N LYS A 399 -12.17 15.27 3.49
CA LYS A 399 -11.05 15.70 2.64
C LYS A 399 -11.55 16.14 1.27
N ASN A 400 -10.67 16.70 0.44
CA ASN A 400 -11.07 17.05 -0.91
C ASN A 400 -11.23 15.81 -1.80
N ASP A 401 -12.26 15.83 -2.64
CA ASP A 401 -12.46 14.80 -3.67
C ASP A 401 -11.27 14.79 -4.66
N ASN A 402 -10.80 13.60 -4.99
CA ASN A 402 -9.83 13.36 -6.06
C ASN A 402 -10.43 12.52 -7.17
N ASP A 403 -10.32 13.01 -8.40
CA ASP A 403 -10.89 12.39 -9.59
C ASP A 403 -9.90 11.40 -10.21
N ILE A 404 -10.34 10.16 -10.41
CA ILE A 404 -9.60 9.11 -11.11
C ILE A 404 -10.32 8.79 -12.41
N LEU A 405 -9.66 9.07 -13.54
CA LEU A 405 -10.19 8.73 -14.85
C LEU A 405 -10.16 7.20 -15.05
N LEU A 406 -11.21 6.69 -15.67
CA LEU A 406 -11.35 5.28 -15.97
C LEU A 406 -11.20 5.00 -17.47
N GLY A 407 -10.75 3.79 -17.79
CA GLY A 407 -10.72 3.28 -19.15
C GLY A 407 -12.12 2.89 -19.62
N SER A 408 -12.34 2.88 -20.94
CA SER A 408 -13.60 2.40 -21.53
C SER A 408 -13.95 0.98 -21.03
N GLY A 409 -15.19 0.77 -20.59
CA GLY A 409 -15.68 -0.51 -20.09
C GLY A 409 -15.66 -0.64 -18.56
N ASP A 410 -14.86 0.16 -17.86
CA ASP A 410 -14.81 0.19 -16.39
C ASP A 410 -16.14 0.66 -15.77
N GLU A 411 -16.99 1.37 -16.55
CA GLU A 411 -18.33 1.75 -16.12
C GLU A 411 -19.21 0.55 -15.74
N PHE A 412 -18.94 -0.64 -16.32
CA PHE A 412 -19.69 -1.88 -16.10
C PHE A 412 -19.13 -2.77 -14.98
N VAL A 413 -18.00 -2.39 -14.39
CA VAL A 413 -17.36 -3.11 -13.28
C VAL A 413 -18.07 -2.79 -11.95
N SER A 414 -18.18 -3.76 -11.03
CA SER A 414 -18.76 -3.50 -9.69
C SER A 414 -17.91 -2.51 -8.90
N THR A 415 -18.55 -1.83 -7.96
CA THR A 415 -17.86 -0.86 -7.09
C THR A 415 -16.76 -1.53 -6.28
N GLN A 416 -16.97 -2.76 -5.81
CA GLN A 416 -15.98 -3.54 -5.07
C GLN A 416 -14.71 -3.80 -5.87
N MET A 417 -14.87 -4.22 -7.14
CA MET A 417 -13.74 -4.42 -8.04
C MET A 417 -13.03 -3.12 -8.39
N LEU A 418 -13.78 -2.03 -8.54
CA LEU A 418 -13.20 -0.69 -8.72
C LEU A 418 -12.40 -0.24 -7.47
N GLY A 419 -12.86 -0.59 -6.26
CA GLY A 419 -12.09 -0.38 -5.03
C GLY A 419 -10.75 -1.13 -5.05
N LYS A 420 -10.73 -2.40 -5.48
CA LYS A 420 -9.48 -3.15 -5.68
C LYS A 420 -8.59 -2.53 -6.75
N GLN A 421 -9.16 -2.08 -7.87
CA GLN A 421 -8.40 -1.41 -8.93
C GLN A 421 -7.76 -0.10 -8.43
N LEU A 422 -8.49 0.70 -7.65
CA LEU A 422 -7.93 1.90 -6.99
C LEU A 422 -6.79 1.54 -6.04
N LYS A 423 -6.92 0.44 -5.27
CA LYS A 423 -5.84 -0.03 -4.39
C LYS A 423 -4.61 -0.45 -5.17
N PHE A 424 -4.79 -1.25 -6.22
CA PHE A 424 -3.70 -1.77 -7.04
C PHE A 424 -2.93 -0.66 -7.76
N SER A 425 -3.64 0.38 -8.21
CA SER A 425 -3.05 1.57 -8.83
C SER A 425 -2.55 2.62 -7.83
N ASN A 426 -2.65 2.34 -6.51
CA ASN A 426 -2.30 3.27 -5.43
C ASN A 426 -2.98 4.66 -5.60
N ALA A 427 -4.23 4.66 -6.05
CA ALA A 427 -5.01 5.86 -6.36
C ALA A 427 -5.80 6.42 -5.16
N PHE A 428 -5.79 5.71 -4.04
CA PHE A 428 -6.29 6.17 -2.75
C PHE A 428 -5.31 7.14 -2.10
N ASP A 429 -5.81 8.07 -1.28
CA ASP A 429 -4.97 9.07 -0.63
C ASP A 429 -4.40 8.60 0.73
N TYR A 430 -4.94 7.50 1.28
CA TYR A 430 -4.32 6.82 2.42
C TYR A 430 -2.86 6.46 2.14
N ALA A 431 -1.94 6.93 2.99
CA ALA A 431 -0.52 6.63 2.87
C ALA A 431 -0.13 5.44 3.75
N TYR A 432 -0.28 5.58 5.07
CA TYR A 432 0.10 4.54 6.03
C TYR A 432 -0.55 4.76 7.41
N THR A 433 -0.49 3.73 8.25
CA THR A 433 -0.81 3.80 9.68
C THR A 433 0.45 3.47 10.47
N GLN A 434 0.79 4.29 11.46
CA GLN A 434 1.92 4.11 12.35
C GLN A 434 1.38 3.88 13.76
N VAL A 435 1.73 2.75 14.38
CA VAL A 435 1.25 2.36 15.72
C VAL A 435 2.42 2.39 16.67
N ASN A 436 2.37 2.98 17.86
CA ASN A 436 3.51 2.90 18.77
C ASN A 436 3.73 1.47 19.31
N LYS A 437 4.91 1.21 19.89
CA LYS A 437 5.33 -0.15 20.28
C LYS A 437 4.44 -0.81 21.33
N ASP A 438 3.88 -0.02 22.24
CA ASP A 438 2.98 -0.46 23.31
C ASP A 438 1.50 -0.40 22.91
N HIS A 439 1.18 -0.01 21.66
CA HIS A 439 -0.17 0.09 21.12
C HIS A 439 -1.09 1.10 21.83
N SER A 440 -0.53 1.98 22.66
CA SER A 440 -1.28 3.05 23.34
C SER A 440 -1.62 4.23 22.42
N SER A 441 -0.97 4.34 21.26
CA SER A 441 -1.25 5.37 20.26
C SER A 441 -1.03 4.88 18.82
N PHE A 442 -1.73 5.51 17.88
CA PHE A 442 -1.47 5.33 16.45
C PHE A 442 -1.83 6.60 15.67
N SER A 443 -1.22 6.77 14.51
CA SER A 443 -1.50 7.85 13.57
C SER A 443 -1.81 7.29 12.19
N ILE A 444 -2.90 7.76 11.60
CA ILE A 444 -3.30 7.48 10.22
C ILE A 444 -2.90 8.68 9.38
N CYS A 445 -2.07 8.46 8.38
CA CYS A 445 -1.53 9.51 7.55
C CYS A 445 -2.06 9.39 6.11
N TYR A 446 -2.44 10.52 5.52
CA TYR A 446 -3.00 10.57 4.16
C TYR A 446 -2.68 11.92 3.48
N SER A 447 -2.58 11.91 2.15
CA SER A 447 -2.41 13.12 1.36
C SER A 447 -3.76 13.79 1.05
N ASP A 448 -3.76 15.10 0.79
CA ASP A 448 -4.91 15.77 0.22
C ASP A 448 -4.48 16.96 -0.66
N TYR A 449 -5.38 17.47 -1.50
CA TYR A 449 -5.15 18.66 -2.32
C TYR A 449 -6.22 19.72 -2.04
N GLU A 450 -5.84 20.74 -1.27
CA GLU A 450 -6.72 21.86 -0.95
C GLU A 450 -6.93 22.77 -2.16
N ARG A 451 -8.19 23.19 -2.36
CA ARG A 451 -8.61 24.08 -3.46
C ARG A 451 -9.21 25.39 -2.93
N GLY A 452 -8.78 25.83 -1.75
CA GLY A 452 -9.26 27.02 -1.08
C GLY A 452 -8.74 28.33 -1.68
N LYS A 453 -9.36 29.45 -1.26
CA LYS A 453 -8.90 30.80 -1.64
C LYS A 453 -7.57 31.16 -0.98
N ASN A 454 -7.37 30.77 0.28
CA ASN A 454 -6.19 31.13 1.08
C ASN A 454 -5.00 30.20 0.83
N TYR A 455 -5.26 28.94 0.48
CA TYR A 455 -4.24 27.98 0.10
C TYR A 455 -4.79 27.06 -0.98
N LYS A 456 -3.96 26.83 -1.99
CA LYS A 456 -4.20 25.87 -3.06
C LYS A 456 -2.93 25.07 -3.30
N GLY A 457 -2.94 23.80 -2.91
CA GLY A 457 -1.76 22.95 -2.94
C GLY A 457 -1.95 21.63 -2.21
N ALA A 458 -0.92 20.78 -2.32
CA ALA A 458 -0.86 19.52 -1.60
C ALA A 458 -0.74 19.75 -0.08
N THR A 459 -1.33 18.85 0.68
CA THR A 459 -1.24 18.78 2.14
C THR A 459 -0.99 17.34 2.54
N PHE A 460 -0.44 17.16 3.73
CA PHE A 460 -0.32 15.86 4.37
C PHE A 460 -0.98 15.94 5.74
N ASN A 461 -1.90 15.03 6.00
CA ASN A 461 -2.81 15.08 7.12
C ASN A 461 -2.59 13.85 8.00
N SER A 462 -2.84 14.01 9.29
CA SER A 462 -2.85 12.92 10.26
C SER A 462 -4.15 12.89 11.06
N ILE A 463 -4.57 11.68 11.42
CA ILE A 463 -5.55 11.43 12.48
C ILE A 463 -4.85 10.59 13.54
N THR A 464 -4.64 11.15 14.73
CA THR A 464 -3.88 10.50 15.80
C THR A 464 -4.79 10.11 16.96
N TYR A 465 -4.76 8.83 17.30
CA TYR A 465 -5.30 8.29 18.54
C TYR A 465 -4.22 8.27 19.62
N SER A 466 -4.48 8.90 20.75
CA SER A 466 -3.63 8.85 21.95
C SER A 466 -4.46 9.21 23.18
N ASP A 467 -4.20 8.55 24.32
CA ASP A 467 -4.91 8.78 25.59
C ASP A 467 -6.45 8.71 25.45
N GLY A 468 -6.94 7.77 24.64
CA GLY A 468 -8.37 7.59 24.40
C GLY A 468 -9.03 8.66 23.52
N LYS A 469 -8.25 9.57 22.92
CA LYS A 469 -8.75 10.70 22.13
C LYS A 469 -8.22 10.68 20.71
N LEU A 470 -9.03 11.17 19.78
CA LEU A 470 -8.68 11.39 18.39
C LEU A 470 -8.40 12.87 18.16
N THR A 471 -7.30 13.16 17.49
CA THR A 471 -6.86 14.50 17.10
C THR A 471 -6.52 14.52 15.62
N GLN A 472 -6.60 15.68 14.98
CA GLN A 472 -6.22 15.87 13.58
C GLN A 472 -5.15 16.94 13.48
N ASP A 473 -4.17 16.72 12.62
CA ASP A 473 -3.21 17.74 12.23
C ASP A 473 -2.94 17.70 10.73
N LYS A 474 -2.37 18.79 10.22
CA LYS A 474 -2.01 18.90 8.82
C LYS A 474 -0.81 19.81 8.59
N ILE A 475 -0.04 19.47 7.57
CA ILE A 475 1.03 20.31 7.04
C ILE A 475 0.79 20.63 5.56
N GLN A 476 1.21 21.83 5.15
CA GLN A 476 1.23 22.23 3.75
C GLN A 476 2.50 21.69 3.11
N THR A 477 2.37 20.90 2.04
CA THR A 477 3.49 20.25 1.36
C THR A 477 3.74 20.80 -0.04
N LYS A 478 3.04 21.86 -0.44
CA LYS A 478 3.32 22.54 -1.71
C LYS A 478 4.71 23.17 -1.66
N SER A 479 5.55 22.76 -2.59
CA SER A 479 6.88 23.32 -2.83
C SER A 479 7.06 23.62 -4.32
N ASP A 480 8.19 24.24 -4.67
CA ASP A 480 8.62 24.42 -6.06
C ASP A 480 9.28 23.14 -6.63
N ALA A 481 9.28 22.05 -5.87
CA ALA A 481 9.79 20.76 -6.32
C ALA A 481 8.99 20.25 -7.52
N THR A 482 9.64 19.48 -8.38
CA THR A 482 8.95 18.81 -9.48
C THR A 482 7.96 17.78 -8.94
N ARG A 483 8.34 17.10 -7.85
CA ARG A 483 7.53 16.12 -7.13
C ARG A 483 7.93 16.09 -5.67
N SER A 484 6.98 15.77 -4.81
CA SER A 484 7.22 15.61 -3.37
C SER A 484 6.49 14.38 -2.88
N ILE A 485 7.12 13.63 -1.97
CA ILE A 485 6.43 12.60 -1.20
C ILE A 485 6.73 12.79 0.28
N VAL A 486 5.90 12.18 1.11
CA VAL A 486 6.04 12.21 2.57
C VAL A 486 6.28 10.79 3.06
N LEU A 487 7.38 10.59 3.78
CA LEU A 487 7.75 9.33 4.40
C LEU A 487 7.51 9.38 5.92
N PRO A 488 7.20 8.25 6.56
CA PRO A 488 7.08 8.17 8.01
C PRO A 488 8.42 8.50 8.67
N ALA A 489 8.36 9.21 9.80
CA ALA A 489 9.51 9.46 10.66
C ALA A 489 9.22 9.01 12.10
N ARG A 490 9.88 9.61 13.08
CA ARG A 490 9.54 9.42 14.50
C ARG A 490 8.10 9.86 14.74
N GLN A 491 7.43 9.26 15.74
CA GLN A 491 6.07 9.63 16.12
C GLN A 491 5.93 11.17 16.27
N GLY A 492 4.91 11.74 15.64
CA GLY A 492 4.70 13.20 15.60
C GLY A 492 5.60 13.96 14.61
N GLN A 493 6.29 13.25 13.71
CA GLN A 493 7.09 13.85 12.64
C GLN A 493 6.93 13.08 11.33
N VAL A 494 7.21 13.76 10.23
CA VAL A 494 7.36 13.17 8.90
C VAL A 494 8.61 13.67 8.22
N LEU A 495 9.11 12.88 7.27
CA LEU A 495 10.18 13.26 6.38
C LEU A 495 9.56 13.70 5.04
N ILE A 496 9.73 14.96 4.67
CA ILE A 496 9.39 15.46 3.34
C ILE A 496 10.57 15.22 2.41
N MET A 497 10.28 14.65 1.25
CA MET A 497 11.25 14.37 0.20
C MET A 497 10.84 15.09 -1.10
N ASP A 498 11.59 16.12 -1.46
CA ASP A 498 11.36 17.01 -2.60
C ASP A 498 12.36 16.73 -3.73
N TYR A 499 11.87 16.29 -4.89
CA TYR A 499 12.70 16.06 -6.08
C TYR A 499 12.62 17.23 -7.06
N TYR A 500 13.78 17.77 -7.42
CA TYR A 500 13.96 18.85 -8.38
C TYR A 500 14.57 18.30 -9.68
N LYS A 501 13.74 18.05 -10.70
CA LYS A 501 14.15 17.40 -11.96
C LYS A 501 15.19 18.21 -12.73
N LYS A 502 15.04 19.54 -12.75
CA LYS A 502 15.97 20.44 -13.45
C LYS A 502 17.35 20.47 -12.78
N ASP A 503 17.35 20.52 -11.44
CA ASP A 503 18.57 20.59 -10.64
C ASP A 503 19.19 19.21 -10.36
N LYS A 504 18.49 18.14 -10.77
CA LYS A 504 18.87 16.73 -10.51
C LYS A 504 19.19 16.50 -9.04
N LYS A 505 18.29 16.94 -8.16
CA LYS A 505 18.54 17.03 -6.73
C LYS A 505 17.34 16.55 -5.93
N LEU A 506 17.60 16.00 -4.75
CA LEU A 506 16.62 15.62 -3.75
C LEU A 506 16.88 16.39 -2.46
N ASP A 507 15.87 17.09 -1.95
CA ASP A 507 15.90 17.70 -0.63
C ASP A 507 15.06 16.89 0.36
N LEU A 508 15.59 16.74 1.55
CA LEU A 508 15.03 15.97 2.65
C LEU A 508 14.95 16.88 3.87
N HIS A 509 13.79 16.95 4.52
CA HIS A 509 13.65 17.67 5.77
C HIS A 509 12.53 17.11 6.63
N PHE A 510 12.69 17.22 7.95
CA PHE A 510 11.65 16.81 8.89
C PHE A 510 10.65 17.93 9.14
N GLU A 511 9.37 17.59 9.10
CA GLU A 511 8.27 18.43 9.56
C GLU A 511 7.56 17.77 10.74
N LYS A 512 7.02 18.58 11.64
CA LYS A 512 6.22 18.08 12.77
C LYS A 512 4.77 17.85 12.33
N LEU A 513 4.18 16.78 12.84
CA LEU A 513 2.74 16.54 12.87
C LEU A 513 2.35 16.55 14.36
N ASN A 514 1.60 17.56 14.78
CA ASN A 514 1.15 17.75 16.16
C ASN A 514 0.08 16.73 16.57
#